data_AF-A0A2K5DTD4-F1
#
_entry.id   AF-A0A2K5DTD4-F1
#
_cell.length_a   1.000
_cell.length_b   1.000
_cell.length_c   1.000
_cell.angle_alpha   90.00
_cell.angle_beta   90.00
_cell.angle_gamma   90.00
#
_symmetry.space_group_name_H-M   'P 1'
#
loop_
_entity.id
_entity.type
_entity.pdbx_description
1 polymer ?
#
loop_
_entity_poly.entity_id
_entity_poly.type
_entity_poly.pdbx_seq_one_letter_code
_entity_poly.pdbx_strand_id
1 'polypeptide(L)'
;PLHRALSSVVALGANIICNKIPGLAPRQRAICQSRPDAIIVIGEGAQMGINECQYQFRFGRWNCSALGEKTVFGQELRVGKGASGLKGPSHRGQGELGGVQLGPCRVEQLSCRPQVLEDRMQLECKCHGVSGSCTTKTCWTTLPKFREVGHLLKEKYNAAVQVEVVRASRLRQPTFLRIKQLRSYQKPMETELVYIEKSPNYCEEDAATGSVGTQGRLCNRTSLGADGCDTMCCGRGYNTHQYTKVWQCNCKFHWCCFVKCNSCSERTEVFTCK
;
A
#
# COMPACT_ATOMS: atom_id res chain seq x y z
N PRO A 1 -10.39 -14.77 -40.28
CA PRO A 1 -10.19 -13.33 -40.57
C PRO A 1 -10.92 -12.41 -39.58
N LEU A 2 -10.64 -12.56 -38.27
CA LEU A 2 -11.14 -11.67 -37.20
C LEU A 2 -10.11 -11.66 -36.05
N HIS A 3 -8.92 -11.12 -36.32
CA HIS A 3 -7.86 -10.92 -35.31
C HIS A 3 -7.07 -9.62 -35.57
N ARG A 4 -7.74 -8.58 -36.10
CA ARG A 4 -7.13 -7.28 -36.44
C ARG A 4 -8.00 -6.09 -36.02
N ALA A 5 -8.39 -6.04 -34.75
CA ALA A 5 -9.00 -4.84 -34.17
C ALA A 5 -8.58 -4.71 -32.70
N LEU A 6 -7.28 -4.61 -32.44
CA LEU A 6 -6.76 -4.11 -31.17
C LEU A 6 -5.88 -2.90 -31.46
N SER A 7 -6.55 -1.75 -31.34
CA SER A 7 -6.08 -0.43 -30.94
C SER A 7 -4.63 -0.06 -31.27
N SER A 8 -4.49 0.97 -32.12
CA SER A 8 -3.29 1.67 -32.55
C SER A 8 -2.44 2.34 -31.44
N VAL A 9 -2.62 1.92 -30.18
CA VAL A 9 -1.85 2.38 -29.01
C VAL A 9 -0.77 1.35 -28.59
N VAL A 10 -0.79 0.13 -29.15
CA VAL A 10 0.09 -0.99 -28.75
C VAL A 10 1.52 -0.91 -29.34
N ALA A 11 1.90 0.16 -30.02
CA ALA A 11 3.22 0.31 -30.65
C ALA A 11 4.13 1.38 -30.02
N LEU A 12 3.96 1.70 -28.73
CA LEU A 12 5.09 2.23 -27.96
C LEU A 12 6.02 1.05 -27.70
N GLY A 13 7.19 1.04 -28.35
CA GLY A 13 8.12 -0.09 -28.25
C GLY A 13 8.36 -0.47 -26.80
N ALA A 14 8.23 -1.76 -26.47
CA ALA A 14 8.46 -2.31 -25.12
C ALA A 14 9.76 -1.79 -24.50
N ASN A 15 10.79 -1.59 -25.34
CA ASN A 15 12.06 -1.00 -24.96
C ASN A 15 11.95 0.43 -24.39
N ILE A 16 11.06 1.26 -24.90
CA ILE A 16 10.85 2.63 -24.43
C ILE A 16 10.20 2.63 -23.04
N ILE A 17 9.23 1.74 -22.81
CA ILE A 17 8.52 1.63 -21.53
C ILE A 17 9.45 1.01 -20.48
N CYS A 18 10.03 -0.15 -20.76
CA CYS A 18 10.80 -0.92 -19.79
C CYS A 18 12.18 -0.33 -19.45
N ASN A 19 12.78 0.46 -20.34
CA ASN A 19 14.04 1.16 -20.04
C ASN A 19 13.83 2.44 -19.24
N LYS A 20 12.63 3.04 -19.29
CA LYS A 20 12.29 4.24 -18.51
C LYS A 20 11.85 3.94 -17.08
N ILE A 21 11.60 2.69 -16.71
CA ILE A 21 11.26 2.31 -15.34
C ILE A 21 12.56 2.15 -14.53
N PRO A 22 12.90 3.09 -13.62
CA PRO A 22 14.05 2.95 -12.76
C PRO A 22 13.87 1.77 -11.79
N GLY A 23 14.97 1.17 -11.35
CA GLY A 23 14.96 0.12 -10.32
C GLY A 23 14.73 -1.31 -10.81
N LEU A 24 14.31 -1.54 -12.07
CA LEU A 24 14.13 -2.91 -12.59
C LEU A 24 15.47 -3.67 -12.67
N ALA A 25 15.53 -4.82 -12.00
CA ALA A 25 16.61 -5.79 -12.14
C ALA A 25 16.65 -6.37 -13.57
N PRO A 26 17.82 -6.83 -14.06
CA PRO A 26 17.96 -7.33 -15.44
C PRO A 26 16.95 -8.42 -15.81
N ARG A 27 16.64 -9.33 -14.87
CA ARG A 27 15.61 -10.37 -15.08
C ARG A 27 14.19 -9.79 -15.16
N GLN A 28 13.86 -8.80 -14.34
CA GLN A 28 12.57 -8.12 -14.39
C GLN A 28 12.41 -7.33 -15.69
N ARG A 29 13.49 -6.71 -16.18
CA ARG A 29 13.51 -6.01 -17.48
C ARG A 29 13.27 -6.97 -18.65
N ALA A 30 13.85 -8.16 -18.63
CA ALA A 30 13.57 -9.20 -19.64
C ALA A 30 12.09 -9.63 -19.64
N ILE A 31 11.46 -9.74 -18.47
CA ILE A 31 10.03 -10.05 -18.34
C ILE A 31 9.17 -8.88 -18.84
N CYS A 32 9.54 -7.65 -18.51
CA CYS A 32 8.86 -6.45 -19.03
C CYS A 32 8.92 -6.38 -20.55
N GLN A 33 10.09 -6.69 -21.15
CA GLN A 33 10.26 -6.69 -22.60
C GLN A 33 9.46 -7.80 -23.29
N SER A 34 9.30 -8.97 -22.66
CA SER A 34 8.49 -10.06 -23.23
C SER A 34 6.98 -9.82 -23.09
N ARG A 35 6.56 -9.05 -22.08
CA ARG A 35 5.16 -8.71 -21.79
C ARG A 35 4.98 -7.25 -21.37
N PRO A 36 5.09 -6.30 -22.32
CA PRO A 36 4.90 -4.87 -22.04
C PRO A 36 3.43 -4.51 -21.77
N ASP A 37 2.47 -5.31 -22.22
CA ASP A 37 1.05 -5.19 -21.88
C ASP A 37 0.80 -5.38 -20.38
N ALA A 38 1.49 -6.34 -19.77
CA ALA A 38 1.34 -6.66 -18.36
C ALA A 38 1.82 -5.53 -17.46
N ILE A 39 2.83 -4.74 -17.87
CA ILE A 39 3.38 -3.68 -17.02
C ILE A 39 2.36 -2.57 -16.75
N ILE A 40 1.45 -2.33 -17.70
CA ILE A 40 0.36 -1.34 -17.57
C ILE A 40 -0.58 -1.79 -16.45
N VAL A 41 -1.07 -3.03 -16.52
CA VAL A 41 -1.99 -3.60 -15.53
C VAL A 41 -1.31 -3.74 -14.15
N ILE A 42 -0.02 -4.09 -14.11
CA ILE A 42 0.74 -4.14 -12.85
C ILE A 42 0.84 -2.73 -12.24
N GLY A 43 1.09 -1.70 -13.05
CA GLY A 43 1.12 -0.31 -12.61
C GLY A 43 -0.22 0.16 -12.04
N GLU A 44 -1.32 -0.13 -12.73
CA GLU A 44 -2.68 0.14 -12.25
C GLU A 44 -2.98 -0.59 -10.92
N GLY A 45 -2.61 -1.86 -10.83
CA GLY A 45 -2.75 -2.66 -9.61
C GLY A 45 -1.97 -2.08 -8.43
N ALA A 46 -0.74 -1.63 -8.67
CA ALA A 46 0.09 -0.98 -7.67
C ALA A 46 -0.53 0.34 -7.20
N GLN A 47 -1.06 1.15 -8.11
CA GLN A 47 -1.75 2.40 -7.76
C GLN A 47 -3.02 2.15 -6.96
N MET A 48 -3.80 1.12 -7.30
CA MET A 48 -4.95 0.70 -6.48
C MET A 48 -4.51 0.35 -5.05
N GLY A 49 -3.40 -0.39 -4.90
CA GLY A 49 -2.79 -0.69 -3.61
C GLY A 49 -2.38 0.54 -2.81
N ILE A 50 -1.73 1.52 -3.43
CA ILE A 50 -1.32 2.79 -2.77
C ILE A 50 -2.56 3.58 -2.33
N ASN A 51 -3.57 3.70 -3.18
CA ASN A 51 -4.80 4.42 -2.85
C ASN A 51 -5.52 3.78 -1.66
N GLU A 52 -5.55 2.45 -1.60
CA GLU A 52 -6.14 1.74 -0.46
C GLU A 52 -5.27 1.85 0.80
N CYS A 53 -3.93 1.85 0.67
CA CYS A 53 -3.02 2.12 1.79
C CYS A 53 -3.28 3.52 2.38
N GLN A 54 -3.33 4.55 1.54
CA GLN A 54 -3.67 5.92 1.95
C GLN A 54 -5.05 5.95 2.60
N TYR A 55 -6.02 5.22 2.06
CA TYR A 55 -7.33 5.11 2.69
C TYR A 55 -7.23 4.49 4.09
N GLN A 56 -6.64 3.31 4.25
CA GLN A 56 -6.53 2.60 5.54
C GLN A 56 -5.75 3.39 6.59
N PHE A 57 -4.79 4.22 6.17
CA PHE A 57 -3.92 5.00 7.05
C PHE A 57 -4.23 6.51 7.07
N ARG A 58 -5.33 6.96 6.47
CA ARG A 58 -5.70 8.40 6.37
C ARG A 58 -5.73 9.15 7.70
N PHE A 59 -5.99 8.42 8.78
CA PHE A 59 -6.10 8.94 10.14
C PHE A 59 -4.92 8.55 11.04
N GLY A 60 -3.93 7.81 10.53
CA GLY A 60 -2.70 7.52 11.26
C GLY A 60 -1.63 8.59 11.02
N ARG A 61 -0.64 8.73 11.91
CA ARG A 61 0.49 9.68 11.78
C ARG A 61 1.28 9.53 10.48
N TRP A 62 1.44 8.29 10.03
CA TRP A 62 1.88 7.98 8.69
C TRP A 62 0.66 7.66 7.82
N ASN A 63 0.50 8.38 6.70
CA ASN A 63 -0.66 8.29 5.80
C ASN A 63 -0.32 7.71 4.42
N CYS A 64 0.82 7.02 4.29
CA CYS A 64 1.22 6.37 3.04
C CYS A 64 1.55 7.34 1.88
N SER A 65 1.80 8.63 2.16
CA SER A 65 2.11 9.66 1.15
C SER A 65 3.46 9.49 0.47
N ALA A 66 4.49 9.06 1.21
CA ALA A 66 5.86 8.90 0.72
C ALA A 66 6.06 7.76 -0.31
N LEU A 67 5.01 6.97 -0.60
CA LEU A 67 5.08 5.86 -1.57
C LEU A 67 4.86 6.30 -3.03
N GLY A 68 4.30 7.49 -3.27
CA GLY A 68 3.93 7.94 -4.63
C GLY A 68 5.10 8.45 -5.48
N GLU A 69 6.20 8.87 -4.87
CA GLU A 69 7.35 9.46 -5.57
C GLU A 69 8.46 8.44 -5.91
N LYS A 70 8.46 7.29 -5.25
CA LYS A 70 9.40 6.19 -5.52
C LYS A 70 8.69 5.13 -6.35
N THR A 71 9.30 4.72 -7.46
CA THR A 71 8.74 3.62 -8.26
C THR A 71 8.54 2.40 -7.39
N VAL A 72 7.35 1.78 -7.46
CA VAL A 72 6.95 0.56 -6.72
C VAL A 72 7.92 -0.62 -6.97
N PHE A 73 8.74 -0.52 -8.03
CA PHE A 73 9.76 -1.50 -8.42
C PHE A 73 11.18 -1.19 -7.89
N GLY A 74 11.36 -0.17 -7.05
CA GLY A 74 12.67 0.29 -6.57
C GLY A 74 13.03 -0.20 -5.17
N GLN A 75 14.11 -1.00 -5.10
CA GLN A 75 14.81 -1.54 -3.92
C GLN A 75 14.14 -2.70 -3.17
N GLU A 76 14.19 -3.86 -3.82
CA GLU A 76 14.12 -5.16 -3.16
C GLU A 76 15.16 -5.24 -2.01
N LEU A 77 14.67 -5.47 -0.79
CA LEU A 77 15.50 -6.07 0.26
C LEU A 77 16.04 -7.39 -0.26
N ARG A 78 17.34 -7.44 -0.56
CA ARG A 78 18.07 -8.68 -0.82
C ARG A 78 18.01 -9.58 0.42
N VAL A 79 16.96 -10.37 0.55
CA VAL A 79 17.05 -11.65 1.26
C VAL A 79 17.87 -12.52 0.34
N GLY A 80 19.18 -12.61 0.62
CA GLY A 80 20.16 -13.28 -0.21
C GLY A 80 19.70 -14.67 -0.63
N LYS A 81 19.23 -14.79 -1.87
CA LYS A 81 19.27 -16.07 -2.59
C LYS A 81 20.75 -16.37 -2.80
N GLY A 82 21.19 -17.51 -2.29
CA GLY A 82 22.53 -18.02 -2.52
C GLY A 82 22.85 -17.99 -4.01
N ALA A 83 23.80 -17.15 -4.37
CA ALA A 83 24.57 -17.25 -5.60
C ALA A 83 26.02 -17.33 -5.18
N SER A 84 26.58 -18.49 -5.45
CA SER A 84 27.97 -18.88 -5.31
C SER A 84 28.92 -17.82 -5.87
N GLY A 85 29.97 -17.51 -5.11
CA GLY A 85 31.25 -17.01 -5.62
C GLY A 85 31.31 -15.51 -5.97
N LEU A 86 32.10 -14.76 -5.21
CA LEU A 86 33.34 -14.14 -5.69
C LEU A 86 34.10 -13.49 -4.52
N LYS A 87 35.44 -13.55 -4.64
CA LYS A 87 36.48 -13.26 -3.65
C LYS A 87 36.53 -11.76 -3.24
N GLY A 88 37.15 -11.48 -2.08
CA GLY A 88 37.51 -10.13 -1.60
C GLY A 88 38.56 -9.40 -2.48
N PRO A 89 39.23 -8.30 -2.02
CA PRO A 89 39.59 -8.00 -0.64
C PRO A 89 39.40 -6.53 -0.15
N SER A 90 39.69 -6.35 1.14
CA SER A 90 39.98 -5.13 1.91
C SER A 90 40.46 -3.89 1.14
N HIS A 91 39.87 -2.72 1.39
CA HIS A 91 40.60 -1.44 1.53
C HIS A 91 39.86 -0.47 2.45
N ARG A 92 40.63 0.08 3.40
CA ARG A 92 40.34 1.20 4.28
C ARG A 92 40.45 2.49 3.45
N GLY A 93 39.43 3.35 3.47
CA GLY A 93 39.45 4.66 2.81
C GLY A 93 38.21 5.48 3.17
N GLN A 94 38.41 6.55 3.94
CA GLN A 94 37.45 7.65 4.06
C GLN A 94 37.23 8.26 2.68
N GLY A 95 35.95 8.36 2.31
CA GLY A 95 35.49 9.04 1.11
C GLY A 95 33.98 9.19 1.23
N GLU A 96 33.54 10.42 1.51
CA GLU A 96 32.14 10.84 1.47
C GLU A 96 31.50 10.41 0.15
N LEU A 97 30.49 9.54 0.23
CA LEU A 97 29.58 9.24 -0.86
C LEU A 97 28.16 9.23 -0.29
N GLY A 98 27.45 10.32 -0.60
CA GLY A 98 26.00 10.50 -0.61
C GLY A 98 25.17 9.64 0.33
N GLY A 99 24.69 10.25 1.42
CA GLY A 99 23.73 9.67 2.34
C GLY A 99 22.53 9.06 1.61
N VAL A 100 22.42 7.73 1.67
CA VAL A 100 21.24 7.01 1.18
C VAL A 100 20.16 7.13 2.25
N GLN A 101 19.18 7.97 1.93
CA GLN A 101 17.98 8.25 2.71
C GLN A 101 17.18 6.96 2.98
N LEU A 102 17.09 6.53 4.24
CA LEU A 102 16.41 5.31 4.67
C LEU A 102 15.26 5.62 5.65
N GLY A 103 14.04 5.77 5.12
CA GLY A 103 12.80 5.40 5.84
C GLY A 103 11.50 5.75 5.08
N PRO A 104 10.32 5.62 5.72
CA PRO A 104 10.03 5.06 7.05
C PRO A 104 9.06 3.87 6.98
N CYS A 105 9.20 2.98 7.97
CA CYS A 105 8.81 1.57 7.94
C CYS A 105 9.44 0.86 6.75
N ARG A 106 10.22 -0.20 7.00
CA ARG A 106 10.39 -1.28 6.03
C ARG A 106 9.06 -2.02 5.86
N VAL A 107 8.03 -1.32 5.35
CA VAL A 107 6.79 -1.92 4.84
C VAL A 107 7.13 -2.88 3.69
N GLU A 108 8.31 -2.70 3.07
CA GLU A 108 8.97 -3.63 2.14
C GLU A 108 9.28 -5.03 2.71
N GLN A 109 9.11 -5.26 4.03
CA GLN A 109 9.29 -6.60 4.63
C GLN A 109 8.00 -7.40 4.78
N LEU A 110 6.88 -6.86 4.31
CA LEU A 110 5.64 -7.60 4.24
C LEU A 110 5.71 -8.47 2.99
N SER A 111 6.31 -9.65 3.12
CA SER A 111 6.17 -10.72 2.13
C SER A 111 4.70 -11.18 2.13
N CYS A 112 3.83 -10.43 1.46
CA CYS A 112 2.47 -10.86 1.20
C CYS A 112 2.53 -11.90 0.07
N ARG A 113 2.36 -13.19 0.40
CA ARG A 113 2.10 -14.18 -0.66
C ARG A 113 0.70 -13.90 -1.24
N PRO A 114 0.48 -14.16 -2.54
CA PRO A 114 -0.84 -14.09 -3.18
C PRO A 114 -1.92 -14.93 -2.47
N GLN A 115 -1.51 -15.86 -1.62
CA GLN A 115 -2.37 -16.72 -0.79
C GLN A 115 -3.47 -15.98 -0.03
N VAL A 116 -3.22 -14.75 0.44
CA VAL A 116 -4.26 -13.95 1.13
C VAL A 116 -5.45 -13.64 0.20
N LEU A 117 -5.20 -13.51 -1.11
CA LEU A 117 -6.24 -13.28 -2.12
C LEU A 117 -6.89 -14.58 -2.59
N GLU A 118 -6.10 -15.65 -2.76
CA GLU A 118 -6.58 -16.96 -3.21
C GLU A 118 -7.55 -17.58 -2.19
N ASP A 119 -7.27 -17.48 -0.89
CA ASP A 119 -8.12 -18.03 0.19
C ASP A 119 -9.42 -17.23 0.42
N ARG A 120 -9.62 -16.13 -0.31
CA ARG A 120 -10.73 -15.19 -0.13
C ARG A 120 -11.54 -14.96 -1.40
N MET A 121 -11.33 -15.77 -2.43
CA MET A 121 -12.18 -15.74 -3.61
C MET A 121 -13.62 -16.15 -3.25
N GLN A 122 -14.60 -15.44 -3.79
CA GLN A 122 -16.02 -15.59 -3.45
C GLN A 122 -16.80 -16.15 -4.63
N LEU A 123 -17.82 -16.96 -4.36
CA LEU A 123 -18.75 -17.41 -5.39
C LEU A 123 -19.82 -16.34 -5.60
N GLU A 124 -19.78 -15.64 -6.72
CA GLU A 124 -20.86 -14.74 -7.15
C GLU A 124 -21.79 -15.48 -8.10
N CYS A 125 -23.10 -15.24 -7.96
CA CYS A 125 -24.11 -15.83 -8.82
C CYS A 125 -25.01 -14.74 -9.39
N LYS A 126 -25.33 -14.85 -10.69
CA LYS A 126 -26.37 -14.05 -11.34
C LYS A 126 -27.57 -14.91 -11.68
N CYS A 127 -28.74 -14.42 -11.33
CA CYS A 127 -30.01 -15.08 -11.57
C CYS A 127 -30.59 -14.67 -12.92
N HIS A 128 -31.12 -15.64 -13.65
CA HIS A 128 -31.60 -15.49 -15.03
C HIS A 128 -33.04 -16.00 -15.23
N GLY A 129 -33.77 -16.30 -14.15
CA GLY A 129 -35.16 -16.75 -14.23
C GLY A 129 -36.14 -15.62 -14.60
N VAL A 130 -37.34 -16.02 -15.02
CA VAL A 130 -38.42 -15.11 -15.40
C VAL A 130 -38.70 -14.11 -14.26
N SER A 131 -38.88 -12.83 -14.62
CA SER A 131 -39.11 -11.72 -13.67
C SER A 131 -38.01 -11.54 -12.61
N GLY A 132 -36.77 -11.98 -12.88
CA GLY A 132 -35.65 -11.88 -11.94
C GLY A 132 -35.56 -13.04 -10.93
N SER A 133 -36.32 -14.12 -11.15
CA SER A 133 -36.24 -15.33 -10.35
C SER A 133 -34.85 -16.00 -10.41
N CYS A 134 -34.46 -16.71 -9.34
CA CYS A 134 -33.19 -17.43 -9.23
C CYS A 134 -33.31 -18.94 -9.49
N THR A 135 -34.40 -19.42 -10.11
CA THR A 135 -34.57 -20.84 -10.47
C THR A 135 -33.47 -21.36 -11.38
N THR A 136 -32.98 -20.52 -12.30
CA THR A 136 -31.75 -20.75 -13.05
C THR A 136 -30.77 -19.63 -12.73
N LYS A 137 -29.57 -20.00 -12.30
CA LYS A 137 -28.49 -19.07 -11.99
C LYS A 137 -27.16 -19.58 -12.54
N THR A 138 -26.31 -18.64 -12.93
CA THR A 138 -24.94 -18.91 -13.32
C THR A 138 -24.03 -18.33 -12.25
N CYS A 139 -23.08 -19.12 -11.76
CA CYS A 139 -22.14 -18.70 -10.73
C CYS A 139 -20.71 -18.77 -11.23
N TRP A 140 -19.85 -17.88 -10.74
CA TRP A 140 -18.43 -17.84 -11.02
C TRP A 140 -17.67 -17.42 -9.78
N THR A 141 -16.43 -17.90 -9.68
CA THR A 141 -15.52 -17.46 -8.62
C THR A 141 -14.94 -16.10 -9.00
N THR A 142 -15.04 -15.14 -8.08
CA THR A 142 -14.56 -13.76 -8.27
C THR A 142 -13.62 -13.35 -7.14
N LEU A 143 -12.84 -12.29 -7.37
CA LEU A 143 -12.05 -11.66 -6.34
C LEU A 143 -12.94 -10.84 -5.39
N PRO A 144 -12.59 -10.76 -4.09
CA PRO A 144 -13.29 -9.87 -3.17
C PRO A 144 -13.09 -8.41 -3.58
N LYS A 145 -13.95 -7.52 -3.06
CA LYS A 145 -13.79 -6.08 -3.26
C LYS A 145 -12.46 -5.64 -2.66
N PHE A 146 -11.72 -4.78 -3.36
CA PHE A 146 -10.37 -4.36 -2.94
C PHE A 146 -10.34 -3.71 -1.54
N ARG A 147 -11.42 -3.01 -1.16
CA ARG A 147 -11.61 -2.43 0.19
C ARG A 147 -11.58 -3.50 1.30
N GLU A 148 -12.15 -4.67 1.05
CA GLU A 148 -12.16 -5.80 2.00
C GLU A 148 -10.74 -6.36 2.20
N VAL A 149 -9.99 -6.50 1.10
CA VAL A 149 -8.56 -6.87 1.13
C VAL A 149 -7.75 -5.84 1.94
N GLY A 150 -8.00 -4.55 1.74
CA GLY A 150 -7.36 -3.47 2.49
C GLY A 150 -7.61 -3.58 4.00
N HIS A 151 -8.85 -3.86 4.42
CA HIS A 151 -9.19 -4.06 5.82
C HIS A 151 -8.49 -5.29 6.41
N LEU A 152 -8.48 -6.42 5.70
CA LEU A 152 -7.79 -7.63 6.14
C LEU A 152 -6.28 -7.40 6.33
N LEU A 153 -5.64 -6.73 5.37
CA LEU A 153 -4.22 -6.38 5.47
C LEU A 153 -3.97 -5.40 6.63
N LYS A 154 -4.90 -4.48 6.90
CA LYS A 154 -4.80 -3.54 8.02
C LYS A 154 -4.90 -4.25 9.38
N GLU A 155 -5.77 -5.25 9.51
CA GLU A 155 -5.85 -6.09 10.71
C GLU A 155 -4.55 -6.87 10.93
N LYS A 156 -4.05 -7.51 9.86
CA LYS A 156 -2.76 -8.22 9.88
C LYS A 156 -1.60 -7.28 10.24
N TYR A 157 -1.63 -6.03 9.78
CA TYR A 157 -0.63 -5.02 10.12
C TYR A 157 -0.66 -4.68 11.60
N ASN A 158 -1.84 -4.51 12.19
CA ASN A 158 -1.98 -4.20 13.61
C ASN A 158 -1.54 -5.37 14.51
N ALA A 159 -1.60 -6.60 13.99
CA ALA A 159 -1.16 -7.83 14.66
C ALA A 159 0.24 -8.31 14.22
N ALA A 160 1.02 -7.48 13.51
CA ALA A 160 2.29 -7.89 12.94
C ALA A 160 3.33 -8.28 14.02
N VAL A 161 4.18 -9.25 13.71
CA VAL A 161 5.12 -9.86 14.67
C VAL A 161 6.55 -9.38 14.44
N GLN A 162 7.25 -9.01 15.52
CA GLN A 162 8.67 -8.67 15.43
C GLN A 162 9.55 -9.91 15.29
N VAL A 163 10.38 -9.94 14.27
CA VAL A 163 11.30 -11.04 13.96
C VAL A 163 12.75 -10.56 13.92
N GLU A 164 13.67 -11.51 14.08
CA GLU A 164 15.09 -11.30 13.87
C GLU A 164 15.64 -12.26 12.81
N VAL A 165 16.68 -11.81 12.13
CA VAL A 165 17.36 -12.58 11.08
C VAL A 165 18.42 -13.45 11.74
N VAL A 166 18.20 -14.77 11.72
CA VAL A 166 19.19 -15.74 12.16
C VAL A 166 20.06 -16.13 10.97
N ARG A 167 21.30 -15.65 10.99
CA ARG A 167 22.29 -15.97 9.97
C ARG A 167 22.72 -17.43 10.11
N ALA A 168 22.87 -18.10 8.98
CA ALA A 168 23.39 -19.44 8.93
C ALA A 168 24.84 -19.50 9.42
N SER A 169 25.09 -20.34 10.43
CA SER A 169 26.45 -20.55 10.97
C SER A 169 27.30 -21.44 10.05
N ARG A 170 26.68 -22.17 9.13
CA ARG A 170 27.34 -23.07 8.16
C ARG A 170 26.95 -22.72 6.73
N LEU A 171 27.88 -22.92 5.79
CA LEU A 171 27.78 -22.65 4.34
C LEU A 171 26.59 -23.30 3.59
N ARG A 172 25.77 -24.14 4.24
CA ARG A 172 24.61 -24.82 3.65
C ARG A 172 23.28 -24.58 4.36
N GLN A 173 23.25 -23.79 5.43
CA GLN A 173 21.97 -23.42 6.04
C GLN A 173 21.45 -22.13 5.40
N PRO A 174 20.15 -22.04 5.08
CA PRO A 174 19.55 -20.78 4.67
C PRO A 174 19.44 -19.86 5.89
N THR A 175 19.57 -18.56 5.64
CA THR A 175 19.20 -17.54 6.63
C THR A 175 17.69 -17.63 6.88
N PHE A 176 17.25 -17.57 8.14
CA PHE A 176 15.84 -17.71 8.51
C PHE A 176 15.38 -16.64 9.51
N LEU A 177 14.06 -16.47 9.63
CA LEU A 177 13.43 -15.53 10.55
C LEU A 177 12.98 -16.25 11.82
N ARG A 178 13.23 -15.63 12.97
CA ARG A 178 12.81 -16.12 14.31
C ARG A 178 12.03 -15.03 15.03
N ILE A 179 10.94 -15.40 15.71
CA ILE A 179 10.16 -14.47 16.54
C ILE A 179 10.95 -14.10 17.81
N LYS A 180 11.09 -12.80 18.09
CA LYS A 180 11.97 -12.30 19.16
C LYS A 180 11.44 -12.52 20.58
N GLN A 181 10.12 -12.60 20.76
CA GLN A 181 9.47 -12.57 22.08
C GLN A 181 9.22 -13.95 22.71
N LEU A 182 9.51 -15.06 22.01
CA LEU A 182 9.27 -16.39 22.56
C LEU A 182 10.52 -17.01 23.18
N ARG A 183 10.34 -17.61 24.36
CA ARG A 183 11.36 -18.44 25.05
C ARG A 183 11.77 -19.67 24.25
N SER A 184 10.96 -20.07 23.25
CA SER A 184 11.20 -21.19 22.35
C SER A 184 11.27 -20.72 20.90
N TYR A 185 11.99 -21.46 20.06
CA TYR A 185 12.04 -21.19 18.63
C TYR A 185 10.66 -21.39 17.98
N GLN A 186 10.07 -20.29 17.52
CA GLN A 186 8.90 -20.31 16.65
C GLN A 186 9.20 -19.55 15.36
N LYS A 187 8.86 -20.21 14.25
CA LYS A 187 8.88 -19.62 12.92
C LYS A 187 7.53 -18.91 12.68
N PRO A 188 7.52 -17.69 12.14
CA PRO A 188 6.28 -17.00 11.77
C PRO A 188 5.44 -17.83 10.80
N MET A 189 4.12 -17.68 10.88
CA MET A 189 3.22 -18.29 9.90
C MET A 189 3.34 -17.59 8.55
N GLU A 190 3.00 -18.30 7.48
CA GLU A 190 3.14 -17.77 6.12
C GLU A 190 2.13 -16.66 5.80
N THR A 191 1.01 -16.61 6.53
CA THR A 191 -0.05 -15.60 6.39
C THR A 191 0.11 -14.44 7.39
N GLU A 192 1.20 -14.40 8.15
CA GLU A 192 1.50 -13.34 9.10
C GLU A 192 2.35 -12.24 8.47
N LEU A 193 2.07 -11.01 8.91
CA LEU A 193 2.89 -9.86 8.59
C LEU A 193 3.99 -9.73 9.65
N VAL A 194 5.24 -9.58 9.20
CA VAL A 194 6.41 -9.54 10.09
C VAL A 194 7.22 -8.28 9.87
N TYR A 195 7.91 -7.81 10.91
CA TYR A 195 8.82 -6.67 10.83
C TYR A 195 10.11 -6.92 11.62
N ILE A 196 11.24 -6.41 11.14
CA ILE A 196 12.53 -6.53 11.84
C ILE A 196 12.77 -5.32 12.74
N GLU A 197 12.61 -4.11 12.19
CA GLU A 197 12.88 -2.84 12.86
C GLU A 197 11.56 -2.16 13.26
N LYS A 198 11.55 -1.53 14.44
CA LYS A 198 10.37 -0.80 14.92
C LYS A 198 10.15 0.47 14.08
N SER A 199 8.89 0.86 13.92
CA SER A 199 8.54 2.10 13.21
C SER A 199 9.14 3.33 13.90
N PRO A 200 9.63 4.32 13.12
CA PRO A 200 10.12 5.58 13.68
C PRO A 200 8.97 6.44 14.23
N ASN A 201 9.32 7.57 14.84
CA ASN A 201 8.35 8.57 15.21
C ASN A 201 7.94 9.40 13.98
N TYR A 202 6.63 9.46 13.71
CA TYR A 202 6.06 10.18 12.56
C TYR A 202 5.57 11.59 12.87
N CYS A 203 5.75 12.06 14.10
CA CYS A 203 5.25 13.38 14.53
C CYS A 203 5.95 14.54 13.85
N GLU A 204 7.27 14.43 13.71
CA GLU A 204 8.13 15.46 13.13
C GLU A 204 8.58 15.04 11.73
N GLU A 205 8.95 16.05 10.94
CA GLU A 205 9.60 15.81 9.67
C GLU A 205 10.99 15.24 9.93
N ASP A 206 11.28 14.12 9.28
CA ASP A 206 12.58 13.50 9.32
C ASP A 206 12.85 12.95 7.93
N ALA A 207 13.67 13.69 7.19
CA ALA A 207 14.02 13.32 5.84
C ALA A 207 14.74 11.97 5.83
N ALA A 208 15.61 11.68 6.82
CA ALA A 208 16.40 10.45 6.85
C ALA A 208 15.47 9.25 6.91
N THR A 209 14.46 9.32 7.77
CA THR A 209 13.40 8.32 7.81
C THR A 209 12.27 8.60 6.81
N GLY A 210 12.31 9.57 5.92
CA GLY A 210 11.18 9.87 5.00
C GLY A 210 9.84 10.18 5.68
N SER A 211 9.85 10.58 6.95
CA SER A 211 8.68 11.09 7.67
C SER A 211 8.42 12.53 7.24
N VAL A 212 7.21 12.84 6.80
CA VAL A 212 6.79 14.22 6.45
C VAL A 212 6.30 15.03 7.65
N GLY A 213 6.17 14.39 8.83
CA GLY A 213 5.58 14.99 10.01
C GLY A 213 4.04 15.09 9.98
N THR A 214 3.45 15.61 11.07
CA THR A 214 1.99 15.77 11.21
C THR A 214 1.52 17.22 11.21
N GLN A 215 2.42 18.19 11.03
CA GLN A 215 2.06 19.61 10.95
C GLN A 215 1.08 19.86 9.80
N GLY A 216 0.07 20.71 10.03
CA GLY A 216 -0.97 21.04 9.05
C GLY A 216 -2.00 19.93 8.79
N ARG A 217 -1.87 18.76 9.41
CA ARG A 217 -2.84 17.67 9.23
C ARG A 217 -4.15 17.92 9.95
N LEU A 218 -5.23 17.48 9.32
CA LEU A 218 -6.56 17.48 9.92
C LEU A 218 -6.62 16.52 11.10
N CYS A 219 -7.27 16.95 12.17
CA CYS A 219 -7.54 16.13 13.34
C CYS A 219 -8.98 16.31 13.84
N ASN A 220 -9.44 15.33 14.61
CA ASN A 220 -10.77 15.31 15.19
C ASN A 220 -10.68 15.56 16.70
N ARG A 221 -11.26 16.67 17.17
CA ARG A 221 -11.20 17.06 18.59
C ARG A 221 -11.93 16.08 19.52
N THR A 222 -13.01 15.45 19.05
CA THR A 222 -13.84 14.58 19.88
C THR A 222 -13.40 13.11 19.84
N SER A 223 -12.52 12.74 18.91
CA SER A 223 -12.02 11.36 18.80
C SER A 223 -10.89 11.10 19.80
N LEU A 224 -10.94 9.93 20.43
CA LEU A 224 -9.84 9.37 21.24
C LEU A 224 -8.93 8.43 20.42
N GLY A 225 -9.25 8.24 19.13
CA GLY A 225 -8.53 7.35 18.24
C GLY A 225 -7.26 7.96 17.64
N ALA A 226 -6.78 7.35 16.56
CA ALA A 226 -5.62 7.83 15.81
C ALA A 226 -5.88 9.18 15.13
N ASP A 227 -7.12 9.47 14.75
CA ASP A 227 -7.58 10.76 14.20
C ASP A 227 -7.73 11.84 15.27
N GLY A 228 -7.68 11.48 16.56
CA GLY A 228 -7.82 12.40 17.68
C GLY A 228 -6.74 13.49 17.65
N CYS A 229 -7.08 14.74 17.94
CA CYS A 229 -6.09 15.83 17.92
C CYS A 229 -4.94 15.63 18.90
N ASP A 230 -5.15 14.98 20.05
CA ASP A 230 -4.09 14.64 20.99
C ASP A 230 -3.07 13.66 20.38
N THR A 231 -3.59 12.57 19.79
CA THR A 231 -2.77 11.55 19.13
C THR A 231 -2.13 12.06 17.84
N MET A 232 -2.88 12.75 16.99
CA MET A 232 -2.45 13.18 15.66
C MET A 232 -1.41 14.31 15.74
N CYS A 233 -1.64 15.29 16.62
CA CYS A 233 -0.77 16.45 16.77
C CYS A 233 0.33 16.25 17.81
N CYS A 234 0.45 15.05 18.39
CA CYS A 234 1.52 14.67 19.30
C CYS A 234 1.70 15.63 20.49
N GLY A 235 0.60 16.16 21.01
CA GLY A 235 0.61 17.12 22.12
C GLY A 235 1.01 18.56 21.76
N ARG A 236 1.32 18.89 20.50
CA ARG A 236 1.65 20.28 20.07
C ARG A 236 0.44 21.21 20.04
N GLY A 237 -0.77 20.67 20.19
CA GLY A 237 -2.03 21.37 20.00
C GLY A 237 -2.42 21.54 18.53
N TYR A 238 -3.50 22.27 18.29
CA TYR A 238 -4.10 22.45 16.97
C TYR A 238 -4.63 23.88 16.79
N ASN A 239 -4.72 24.31 15.53
CA ASN A 239 -5.41 25.53 15.11
C ASN A 239 -6.87 25.21 14.78
N THR A 240 -7.77 26.15 15.03
CA THR A 240 -9.20 26.04 14.70
C THR A 240 -9.55 27.02 13.59
N HIS A 241 -10.14 26.51 12.52
CA HIS A 241 -10.62 27.30 11.40
C HIS A 241 -12.13 27.11 11.23
N GLN A 242 -12.86 28.21 11.05
CA GLN A 242 -14.30 28.18 10.81
C GLN A 242 -14.60 28.37 9.33
N TYR A 243 -15.37 27.45 8.75
CA TYR A 243 -15.80 27.51 7.35
C TYR A 243 -17.29 27.27 7.23
N THR A 244 -17.92 27.85 6.21
CA THR A 244 -19.32 27.58 5.88
C THR A 244 -19.35 26.51 4.80
N LYS A 245 -19.78 25.29 5.15
CA LYS A 245 -19.98 24.21 4.19
C LYS A 245 -21.32 24.39 3.51
N VAL A 246 -21.34 24.43 2.18
CA VAL A 246 -22.57 24.55 1.38
C VAL A 246 -22.81 23.24 0.64
N TRP A 247 -24.03 22.72 0.67
CA TRP A 247 -24.41 21.51 -0.07
C TRP A 247 -25.88 21.57 -0.53
N GLN A 248 -26.20 20.72 -1.51
CA GLN A 248 -27.57 20.55 -1.99
C GLN A 248 -28.35 19.67 -1.01
N CYS A 249 -29.47 20.18 -0.50
CA CYS A 249 -30.31 19.53 0.51
C CYS A 249 -31.78 19.55 0.07
N ASN A 250 -32.62 18.78 0.76
CA ASN A 250 -34.07 18.76 0.52
C ASN A 250 -34.44 18.53 -0.96
N CYS A 251 -33.66 17.67 -1.62
CA CYS A 251 -33.81 17.36 -3.03
C CYS A 251 -35.12 16.61 -3.30
N LYS A 252 -35.95 17.16 -4.19
CA LYS A 252 -37.21 16.54 -4.64
C LYS A 252 -37.09 16.18 -6.13
N PHE A 253 -37.41 14.93 -6.44
CA PHE A 253 -37.55 14.48 -7.82
C PHE A 253 -38.89 14.95 -8.37
N HIS A 254 -38.84 15.65 -9.50
CA HIS A 254 -40.03 16.03 -10.25
C HIS A 254 -40.18 15.08 -11.44
N TRP A 255 -41.31 14.37 -11.49
CA TRP A 255 -41.64 13.50 -12.62
C TRP A 255 -41.76 14.37 -13.89
N CYS A 256 -41.14 13.91 -14.99
CA CYS A 256 -40.59 14.74 -16.09
C CYS A 256 -39.21 15.40 -15.78
N CYS A 257 -38.36 14.56 -15.18
CA CYS A 257 -36.90 14.40 -15.35
C CYS A 257 -35.94 15.47 -14.80
N PHE A 258 -36.23 16.06 -13.64
CA PHE A 258 -35.20 16.81 -12.91
C PHE A 258 -35.34 16.68 -11.41
N VAL A 259 -34.22 16.89 -10.71
CA VAL A 259 -34.16 16.98 -9.26
C VAL A 259 -33.99 18.45 -8.89
N LYS A 260 -34.91 18.98 -8.09
CA LYS A 260 -34.80 20.33 -7.54
C LYS A 260 -34.34 20.23 -6.09
N CYS A 261 -33.22 20.86 -5.77
CA CYS A 261 -32.65 20.91 -4.43
C CYS A 261 -32.60 22.36 -3.92
N ASN A 262 -32.56 22.51 -2.61
CA ASN A 262 -32.26 23.77 -1.96
C ASN A 262 -30.75 23.85 -1.69
N SER A 263 -30.20 25.06 -1.66
CA SER A 263 -28.84 25.29 -1.17
C SER A 263 -28.87 25.42 0.35
N CYS A 264 -28.35 24.44 1.07
CA CYS A 264 -28.15 24.51 2.52
C CYS A 264 -26.72 24.90 2.83
N SER A 265 -26.53 25.55 3.98
CA SER A 265 -25.21 25.90 4.49
C SER A 265 -25.13 25.70 6.00
N GLU A 266 -24.00 25.21 6.49
CA GLU A 266 -23.71 25.05 7.92
C GLU A 266 -22.31 25.54 8.24
N ARG A 267 -22.17 26.20 9.39
CA ARG A 267 -20.86 26.60 9.91
C ARG A 267 -20.21 25.40 10.58
N THR A 268 -19.05 25.01 10.08
CA THR A 268 -18.27 23.87 10.55
C THR A 268 -16.89 24.32 11.02
N GLU A 269 -16.41 23.74 12.10
CA GLU A 269 -15.05 23.92 12.60
C GLU A 269 -14.14 22.82 12.06
N VAL A 270 -12.96 23.21 11.60
CA VAL A 270 -11.91 22.32 11.12
C VAL A 270 -10.67 22.54 11.98
N PHE A 271 -10.09 21.45 12.48
CA PHE A 271 -8.91 21.49 13.34
C PHE A 271 -7.69 20.96 12.60
N THR A 272 -6.58 21.69 12.66
CA THR A 272 -5.32 21.31 12.01
C THR A 272 -4.16 21.34 13.00
N CYS A 273 -3.30 20.34 12.98
CA CYS A 273 -2.14 20.28 13.87
C CYS A 273 -1.17 21.44 13.64
N LYS A 274 -0.62 21.94 14.75
CA LYS A 274 0.45 22.95 14.75
C LYS A 274 1.79 22.37 14.33
#